data_AF-A0A7W0XCM5-F1
#
_entry.id   AF-A0A7W0XCM5-F1
#
_cell.length_a   1.000
_cell.length_b   1.000
_cell.length_c   1.000
_cell.angle_alpha   90.00
_cell.angle_beta   90.00
_cell.angle_gamma   90.00
#
_symmetry.space_group_name_H-M   'P 1'
#
loop_
_entity.id
_entity.type
_entity.pdbx_description
1 polymer ?
#
loop_
_entity_poly.entity_id
_entity_poly.type
_entity_poly.pdbx_seq_one_letter_code
_entity_poly.pdbx_strand_id
1 'polypeptide(L)'
;MLSQGDENSRRAIILLSDGDDTSSTIKRQDAIDAAIKNNVAVYSIGIGDPELYKVEQDSLRKISDRTGGRAFFPRDDVELGAAFAQIQQELRSQYVIAYSPHNKLRDGSHRRIRMEIVNPELRKQKLQLIYRQGYYAPKQ
;
A
#
# COMPACT_ATOMS: atom_id res chain seq x y z
N MET A 1 5.12 19.42 -24.05
CA MET A 1 5.48 18.00 -24.18
C MET A 1 5.37 17.40 -22.79
N LEU A 2 4.21 16.83 -22.45
CA LEU A 2 3.96 16.24 -21.14
C LEU A 2 4.88 15.03 -21.04
N SER A 3 5.78 15.02 -20.05
CA SER A 3 6.62 13.87 -19.77
C SER A 3 5.70 12.66 -19.56
N GLN A 4 5.72 11.72 -20.51
CA GLN A 4 5.31 10.36 -20.19
C GLN A 4 6.23 9.94 -19.05
N GLY A 5 5.71 9.93 -17.82
CA GLY A 5 6.48 9.46 -16.67
C GLY A 5 6.96 8.05 -16.98
N ASP A 6 8.23 7.76 -16.67
CA ASP A 6 8.80 6.43 -16.83
C ASP A 6 7.78 5.37 -16.38
N GLU A 7 7.54 4.34 -17.20
CA GLU A 7 6.64 3.23 -16.84
C GLU A 7 7.04 2.55 -15.51
N ASN A 8 8.27 2.79 -15.06
CA ASN A 8 8.84 2.33 -13.79
C ASN A 8 8.85 3.36 -12.66
N SER A 9 8.26 4.54 -12.84
CA SER A 9 8.09 5.54 -11.78
C SER A 9 7.15 4.99 -10.70
N ARG A 10 7.67 4.74 -9.50
CA ARG A 10 6.84 4.42 -8.33
C ARG A 10 5.97 5.62 -7.97
N ARG A 11 4.67 5.41 -8.02
CA ARG A 11 3.66 6.39 -7.64
C ARG A 11 3.15 6.06 -6.24
N ALA A 12 2.86 7.09 -5.46
CA ALA A 12 2.25 6.94 -4.15
C ALA A 12 1.07 7.89 -3.99
N ILE A 13 0.06 7.45 -3.25
CA ILE A 13 -1.07 8.27 -2.80
C ILE A 13 -1.02 8.30 -1.28
N ILE A 14 -1.20 9.48 -0.70
CA ILE A 14 -1.47 9.65 0.73
C ILE A 14 -2.97 9.91 0.85
N LEU A 15 -3.69 8.95 1.43
CA LEU A 15 -5.12 9.00 1.67
C LEU A 15 -5.38 9.46 3.10
N LEU A 16 -6.12 10.55 3.26
CA LEU A 16 -6.56 11.07 4.56
C LEU A 16 -8.06 10.81 4.64
N SER A 17 -8.50 9.95 5.56
CA SER A 17 -9.91 9.51 5.65
C SER A 17 -10.20 8.86 7.00
N ASP A 18 -11.47 8.84 7.39
CA ASP A 18 -12.02 8.05 8.51
C ASP A 18 -12.21 6.56 8.15
N GLY A 19 -12.07 6.17 6.88
CA GLY A 19 -12.16 4.79 6.40
C GLY A 19 -13.57 4.32 6.07
N ASP A 20 -14.58 5.12 6.40
CA ASP A 20 -15.98 4.82 6.16
C ASP A 20 -16.40 5.16 4.74
N ASP A 21 -17.11 4.23 4.10
CA ASP A 21 -17.56 4.36 2.73
C ASP A 21 -19.08 4.50 2.72
N THR A 22 -19.55 5.73 2.51
CA THR A 22 -20.96 6.10 2.70
C THR A 22 -21.75 6.13 1.39
N SER A 23 -21.12 6.58 0.30
CA SER A 23 -21.82 6.96 -0.93
C SER A 23 -21.05 6.65 -2.21
N SER A 24 -19.99 5.84 -2.13
CA SER A 24 -19.22 5.53 -3.32
C SER A 24 -20.02 4.70 -4.33
N THR A 25 -19.81 5.00 -5.61
CA THR A 25 -20.35 4.22 -6.73
C THR A 25 -19.39 3.12 -7.19
N ILE A 26 -18.16 3.12 -6.67
CA ILE A 26 -17.09 2.18 -7.01
C ILE A 26 -16.74 1.35 -5.78
N LYS A 27 -16.69 0.02 -5.93
CA LYS A 27 -16.31 -0.84 -4.83
C LYS A 27 -14.85 -0.60 -4.45
N ARG A 28 -14.56 -0.53 -3.16
CA ARG A 28 -13.19 -0.44 -2.61
C ARG A 28 -12.21 -1.45 -3.23
N GLN A 29 -12.67 -2.67 -3.50
CA GLN A 29 -11.86 -3.70 -4.15
C GLN A 29 -11.37 -3.28 -5.55
N ASP A 30 -12.25 -2.67 -6.35
CA ASP A 30 -11.92 -2.21 -7.71
C ASP A 30 -10.93 -1.05 -7.67
N ALA A 31 -11.05 -0.15 -6.69
CA ALA A 31 -10.08 0.93 -6.46
C ALA A 31 -8.70 0.39 -6.06
N ILE A 32 -8.64 -0.60 -5.18
CA ILE A 32 -7.37 -1.27 -4.83
C ILE A 32 -6.76 -1.96 -6.05
N ASP A 33 -7.57 -2.65 -6.85
CA ASP A 33 -7.08 -3.36 -8.03
C ASP A 33 -6.60 -2.39 -9.11
N ALA A 34 -7.24 -1.22 -9.24
CA ALA A 34 -6.77 -0.12 -10.08
C ALA A 34 -5.42 0.44 -9.59
N ALA A 35 -5.24 0.65 -8.28
CA ALA A 35 -3.97 1.10 -7.71
C ALA A 35 -2.84 0.07 -7.97
N ILE A 36 -3.11 -1.22 -7.77
CA ILE A 36 -2.15 -2.30 -8.04
C ILE A 36 -1.75 -2.31 -9.52
N LYS A 37 -2.73 -2.28 -10.44
CA LYS A 37 -2.48 -2.27 -11.89
C LYS A 37 -1.66 -1.07 -12.34
N ASN A 38 -1.81 0.07 -11.67
CA ASN A 38 -1.09 1.30 -11.96
C ASN A 38 0.21 1.43 -11.14
N ASN A 39 0.68 0.39 -10.47
CA ASN A 39 1.90 0.46 -9.66
C ASN A 39 1.87 1.60 -8.63
N VAL A 40 0.72 1.89 -8.04
CA VAL A 40 0.53 2.93 -7.02
C VAL A 40 0.47 2.30 -5.64
N ALA A 41 1.35 2.74 -4.73
CA ALA A 41 1.23 2.42 -3.31
C ALA A 41 0.31 3.43 -2.62
N VAL A 42 -0.58 2.97 -1.74
CA VAL A 42 -1.46 3.84 -0.98
C VAL A 42 -1.03 3.82 0.48
N TYR A 43 -0.74 5.00 1.02
CA TYR A 43 -0.51 5.24 2.43
C TYR A 43 -1.75 5.89 3.01
N SER A 44 -2.33 5.32 4.05
CA SER A 44 -3.54 5.88 4.66
C SER A 44 -3.22 6.53 6.00
N ILE A 45 -3.79 7.68 6.26
CA ILE A 45 -3.77 8.35 7.56
C ILE A 45 -5.22 8.47 8.00
N GLY A 46 -5.55 7.72 9.07
CA GLY A 46 -6.84 7.77 9.72
C GLY A 46 -7.04 9.12 10.39
N ILE A 47 -7.97 9.93 9.89
CA ILE A 47 -8.39 11.17 10.56
C ILE A 47 -9.73 10.90 11.23
N GLY A 48 -9.76 11.00 12.54
CA GLY A 48 -10.98 10.91 13.32
C GLY A 48 -10.68 11.17 14.78
N ASP A 49 -11.67 11.69 15.49
CA ASP A 49 -11.62 11.83 16.94
C ASP A 49 -12.07 10.50 17.57
N PRO A 50 -11.22 9.78 18.31
CA PRO A 50 -11.59 8.52 18.95
C PRO A 50 -12.85 8.59 19.82
N GLU A 51 -13.19 9.77 20.34
CA GLU A 51 -14.34 9.98 21.23
C GLU A 51 -15.62 10.40 20.50
N LEU A 52 -15.53 11.02 19.31
CA LEU A 52 -16.70 11.45 18.52
C LEU A 52 -16.96 10.60 17.27
N TYR A 53 -15.91 10.20 16.56
CA TYR A 53 -15.98 9.51 15.27
C TYR A 53 -14.87 8.47 15.14
N LYS A 54 -15.25 7.21 15.33
CA LYS A 54 -14.31 6.08 15.25
C LYS A 54 -13.84 5.89 13.80
N VAL A 55 -12.53 5.88 13.61
CA VAL A 55 -11.91 5.52 12.33
C VAL A 55 -12.07 4.02 12.05
N GLU A 56 -12.56 3.68 10.87
CA GLU A 56 -12.61 2.32 10.32
C GLU A 56 -11.22 1.87 9.85
N GLN A 57 -10.39 1.51 10.85
CA GLN A 57 -8.99 1.19 10.63
C GLN A 57 -8.76 0.01 9.68
N ASP A 58 -9.63 -1.01 9.73
CA ASP A 58 -9.48 -2.21 8.94
C ASP A 58 -9.64 -1.93 7.44
N SER A 59 -10.53 -1.01 7.08
CA SER A 59 -10.72 -0.54 5.72
C SER A 59 -9.45 0.13 5.18
N LEU A 60 -8.86 1.04 5.97
CA LEU A 60 -7.64 1.77 5.59
C LEU A 60 -6.40 0.87 5.54
N ARG A 61 -6.28 -0.07 6.49
CA ARG A 61 -5.24 -1.12 6.47
C ARG A 61 -5.33 -1.98 5.22
N LYS A 62 -6.53 -2.45 4.87
CA LYS A 62 -6.75 -3.31 3.70
C LYS A 62 -6.36 -2.62 2.39
N ILE A 63 -6.65 -1.33 2.24
CA ILE A 63 -6.24 -0.55 1.07
C ILE A 63 -4.71 -0.43 1.01
N SER A 64 -4.11 -0.03 2.14
CA SER A 64 -2.68 0.27 2.19
C SER A 64 -1.83 -0.99 2.01
N ASP A 65 -2.12 -2.06 2.75
CA ASP A 65 -1.32 -3.29 2.75
C ASP A 65 -1.36 -4.00 1.39
N ARG A 66 -2.53 -4.01 0.73
CA ARG A 66 -2.66 -4.65 -0.60
C ARG A 66 -1.91 -3.91 -1.70
N THR A 67 -1.82 -2.58 -1.59
CA THR A 67 -1.10 -1.73 -2.57
C THR A 67 0.39 -1.59 -2.26
N GLY A 68 0.83 -2.11 -1.10
CA GLY A 68 2.22 -2.08 -0.66
C GLY A 68 2.63 -0.80 0.08
N GLY A 69 1.66 -0.04 0.61
CA GLY A 69 1.89 1.04 1.57
C GLY A 69 1.51 0.63 2.99
N ARG A 70 1.24 1.61 3.86
CA ARG A 70 0.87 1.42 5.27
C ARG A 70 -0.22 2.37 5.73
N ALA A 71 -1.01 1.94 6.71
CA ALA A 71 -1.98 2.77 7.40
C ALA A 71 -1.44 3.27 8.75
N PHE A 72 -1.66 4.55 9.04
CA PHE A 72 -1.29 5.25 10.26
C PHE A 72 -2.54 5.79 10.94
N PHE A 73 -2.56 5.79 12.27
CA PHE A 73 -3.71 6.21 13.07
C PHE A 73 -3.22 7.11 14.20
N PRO A 74 -2.72 8.31 13.87
CA PRO A 74 -2.19 9.25 14.84
C PRO A 74 -3.31 9.77 15.75
N ARG A 75 -2.99 10.02 17.01
CA ARG A 75 -3.91 10.54 18.03
C ARG A 75 -3.74 12.03 18.28
N ASP A 76 -2.60 12.58 17.89
CA ASP A 76 -2.23 13.98 18.06
C ASP A 76 -1.32 14.45 16.91
N ASP A 77 -1.01 15.76 16.92
CA ASP A 77 -0.18 16.39 15.90
C ASP A 77 1.26 15.85 15.88
N VAL A 78 1.76 15.37 17.02
CA VAL A 78 3.11 14.80 17.13
C VAL A 78 3.17 13.45 16.42
N GLU A 79 2.20 12.57 16.67
CA GLU A 79 2.06 11.30 15.99
C GLU A 79 1.77 11.48 14.50
N LEU A 80 1.00 12.50 14.12
CA LEU A 80 0.73 12.84 12.71
C LEU A 80 2.02 13.25 11.99
N GLY A 81 2.82 14.13 12.60
CA GLY A 81 4.13 14.50 12.08
C GLY A 81 5.07 13.30 11.95
N ALA A 82 5.06 12.40 12.94
CA ALA A 82 5.83 11.16 12.89
C ALA A 82 5.37 10.22 11.76
N ALA A 83 4.05 10.12 11.51
CA ALA A 83 3.50 9.34 10.41
C ALA A 83 3.98 9.85 9.04
N PHE A 84 3.91 11.16 8.80
CA PHE A 84 4.44 11.75 7.56
C PHE A 84 5.96 11.55 7.42
N ALA A 85 6.72 11.68 8.50
CA ALA A 85 8.15 11.43 8.48
C ALA A 85 8.47 9.96 8.11
N GLN A 86 7.70 9.00 8.63
CA GLN A 86 7.82 7.59 8.26
C GLN A 86 7.47 7.33 6.79
N ILE A 87 6.34 7.86 6.30
CA ILE A 87 5.96 7.77 4.88
C ILE A 87 7.09 8.32 4.01
N GLN A 88 7.62 9.50 4.34
CA GLN A 88 8.71 10.12 3.60
C GLN A 88 9.97 9.24 3.59
N GLN A 89 10.32 8.62 4.72
CA GLN A 89 11.46 7.71 4.79
C GLN A 89 11.25 6.46 3.95
N GLU A 90 10.05 5.88 3.95
CA GLU A 90 9.71 4.71 3.15
C GLU A 90 9.74 5.01 1.65
N LEU A 91 9.22 6.17 1.24
CA LEU A 91 9.26 6.62 -0.16
C LEU A 91 10.70 6.83 -0.66
N ARG A 92 11.64 7.19 0.23
CA ARG A 92 13.08 7.31 -0.08
C ARG A 92 13.85 5.98 -0.03
N SER A 93 13.40 5.02 0.78
CA SER A 93 14.13 3.79 1.04
C SER A 93 13.81 2.75 -0.03
N GLN A 94 14.67 2.66 -1.04
CA GLN A 94 14.45 1.81 -2.20
C GLN A 94 15.11 0.44 -1.99
N TYR A 95 14.29 -0.60 -1.80
CA TYR A 95 14.68 -1.97 -2.06
C TYR A 95 13.85 -2.50 -3.23
N VAL A 96 14.53 -2.84 -4.33
CA VAL A 96 13.93 -3.50 -5.49
C VAL A 96 14.34 -4.95 -5.47
N ILE A 97 13.36 -5.83 -5.34
CA ILE A 97 13.55 -7.28 -5.45
C ILE A 97 12.84 -7.72 -6.72
N ALA A 98 13.60 -8.26 -7.66
CA ALA A 98 13.08 -8.82 -8.89
C ALA A 98 13.02 -10.35 -8.78
N TYR A 99 11.94 -10.93 -9.29
CA TYR A 99 11.83 -12.38 -9.44
C TYR A 99 11.11 -12.69 -10.76
N SER A 100 11.43 -13.84 -11.36
CA SER A 100 10.71 -14.32 -12.54
C SER A 100 9.67 -15.36 -12.10
N PRO A 101 8.38 -15.18 -12.41
CA PRO A 101 7.38 -16.21 -12.13
C PRO A 101 7.62 -17.45 -13.01
N HIS A 102 7.39 -18.64 -12.46
CA HIS A 102 7.42 -19.89 -13.22
C HIS A 102 6.27 -19.95 -14.25
N ASN A 103 5.10 -19.40 -13.89
CA ASN A 103 3.96 -19.26 -14.81
C ASN A 103 4.17 -18.03 -15.72
N LYS A 104 4.31 -18.27 -17.04
CA LYS A 104 4.51 -17.22 -18.06
C LYS A 104 3.23 -16.78 -18.78
N LEU A 105 2.07 -17.33 -18.43
CA LEU A 105 0.78 -16.98 -19.06
C LEU A 105 0.46 -15.49 -18.87
N ARG A 106 -0.03 -14.85 -19.94
CA ARG A 106 -0.45 -13.44 -19.97
C ARG A 106 -1.97 -13.34 -19.98
N ASP A 107 -2.58 -13.92 -18.96
CA ASP A 107 -4.02 -14.18 -18.87
C ASP A 107 -4.79 -13.11 -18.05
N GLY A 108 -4.10 -12.10 -17.53
CA GLY A 108 -4.72 -11.12 -16.63
C GLY A 108 -5.02 -11.65 -15.22
N SER A 109 -4.58 -12.86 -14.87
CA SER A 109 -4.85 -13.45 -13.56
C SER A 109 -4.10 -12.70 -12.43
N HIS A 110 -4.71 -12.68 -11.25
CA HIS A 110 -4.05 -12.15 -10.05
C HIS A 110 -3.06 -13.18 -9.50
N ARG A 111 -1.83 -12.74 -9.25
CA ARG A 111 -0.72 -13.55 -8.74
C ARG A 111 -0.30 -13.03 -7.39
N ARG A 112 -0.42 -13.88 -6.37
CA ARG A 112 -0.04 -13.54 -5.00
C ARG A 112 1.48 -13.62 -4.83
N ILE A 113 2.02 -12.65 -4.11
CA ILE A 113 3.42 -12.61 -3.66
C ILE A 113 3.44 -12.81 -2.15
N ARG A 114 4.40 -13.60 -1.67
CA ARG A 114 4.73 -13.71 -0.25
C ARG A 114 6.21 -13.43 -0.09
N MET A 115 6.55 -12.53 0.81
CA MET A 115 7.92 -12.27 1.22
C MET A 115 8.10 -12.65 2.68
N GLU A 116 9.22 -13.30 2.97
CA GLU A 116 9.59 -13.74 4.31
C GLU A 116 11.06 -13.43 4.56
N ILE A 117 11.38 -13.02 5.78
CA ILE A 117 12.77 -12.88 6.23
C ILE A 117 13.30 -14.28 6.48
N VAL A 118 14.40 -14.68 5.86
CA VAL A 118 14.97 -16.04 6.05
C VAL A 118 15.99 -16.11 7.19
N ASN A 119 16.60 -14.99 7.56
CA ASN A 119 17.61 -14.93 8.61
C ASN A 119 16.96 -15.09 10.01
N PRO A 120 17.34 -16.10 10.81
CA PRO A 120 16.76 -16.35 12.14
C PRO A 120 16.96 -15.21 13.15
N GLU A 121 18.12 -14.55 13.14
CA GLU A 121 18.40 -13.44 14.07
C GLU A 121 17.57 -12.20 13.72
N LEU A 122 17.38 -11.92 12.43
CA LEU A 122 16.51 -10.83 11.99
C LEU A 122 15.03 -11.10 12.27
N ARG A 123 14.59 -12.37 12.24
CA ARG A 123 13.21 -12.73 12.66
C ARG A 123 12.93 -12.37 14.11
N LYS A 124 13.92 -12.49 15.00
CA LYS A 124 13.78 -12.13 16.42
C LYS A 124 13.54 -10.63 16.64
N GLN A 125 13.98 -9.79 15.69
CA GLN A 125 13.82 -8.33 15.76
C GLN A 125 12.41 -7.84 15.41
N LYS A 126 11.46 -8.73 15.08
CA LYS A 126 10.06 -8.40 14.74
C LYS A 126 9.94 -7.32 13.64
N LEU A 127 10.83 -7.38 12.64
CA LEU A 127 10.82 -6.46 11.51
C LEU A 127 9.50 -6.56 10.74
N GLN A 128 8.94 -5.41 10.36
CA GLN A 128 7.76 -5.36 9.51
C GLN A 128 8.17 -5.34 8.04
N LEU A 129 7.72 -6.35 7.28
CA LEU A 129 7.90 -6.40 5.84
C LEU A 129 6.75 -5.68 5.14
N ILE A 130 7.08 -4.65 4.37
CA ILE A 130 6.12 -3.88 3.59
C ILE A 130 6.40 -4.19 2.12
N TYR A 131 5.43 -4.82 1.46
CA TYR A 131 5.55 -5.23 0.07
C TYR A 131 4.17 -5.40 -0.54
N ARG A 132 4.11 -5.36 -1.88
CA ARG A 132 2.87 -5.64 -2.61
C ARG A 132 2.54 -7.13 -2.48
N GLN A 133 1.34 -7.43 -2.00
CA GLN A 133 0.90 -8.80 -1.76
C GLN A 133 0.55 -9.55 -3.06
N GLY A 134 0.58 -8.88 -4.21
CA GLY A 134 0.34 -9.49 -5.51
C GLY A 134 0.38 -8.48 -6.65
N TYR A 135 0.19 -8.98 -7.86
CA TYR A 135 0.10 -8.23 -9.10
C TYR A 135 -0.82 -8.95 -10.09
N TYR A 136 -1.27 -8.25 -11.11
CA TYR A 136 -2.02 -8.85 -12.22
C TYR A 136 -1.06 -9.15 -13.37
N ALA A 137 -1.17 -10.34 -13.97
CA ALA A 137 -0.43 -10.66 -15.18
C ALA A 137 -0.82 -9.67 -16.30
N PRO A 138 0.12 -9.28 -17.20
CA PRO A 138 -0.23 -8.51 -18.38
C PRO A 138 -1.28 -9.26 -19.19
N LYS A 139 -2.29 -8.56 -19.73
CA LYS A 139 -3.29 -9.12 -20.64
C LYS A 139 -2.88 -8.77 -22.07
N GLN A 140 -2.78 -9.77 -22.93
CA GLN A 140 -2.66 -9.57 -24.39
C GLN A 140 -4.04 -9.47 -25.03
#